data_AF-A0A6M8BBC7-F1
#
_entry.id   AF-A0A6M8BBC7-F1
#
_cell.length_a   1.000
_cell.length_b   1.000
_cell.length_c   1.000
_cell.angle_alpha   90.00
_cell.angle_beta   90.00
_cell.angle_gamma   90.00
#
_symmetry.space_group_name_H-M   'P 1'
#
loop_
_entity.id
_entity.type
_entity.pdbx_description
1 polymer ?
#
loop_
_entity_poly.entity_id
_entity_poly.type
_entity_poly.pdbx_seq_one_letter_code
_entity_poly.pdbx_strand_id
1 'polypeptide(L)'
;MASTTLIKQVANEFGWTQADIKRAIEASQDEVTTRDEIIACMIRYAGPALLQRNRELGAQKRVSNQQKEMIASLVDQLTSVQSFYATQVVPTLKATIDAQATYIADLLKQVSGKNQGGSNG
;
A
#
# COMPACT_ATOMS: atom_id res chain seq x y z
N MET A 1 -30.07 25.75 6.65
CA MET A 1 -29.43 24.40 6.71
C MET A 1 -29.81 23.66 7.99
N ALA A 2 -30.17 22.38 7.89
CA ALA A 2 -30.72 21.59 9.01
C ALA A 2 -29.70 21.40 10.14
N SER A 3 -30.19 21.42 11.39
CA SER A 3 -29.32 21.25 12.56
C SER A 3 -28.77 19.81 12.64
N THR A 4 -27.55 19.66 13.17
CA THR A 4 -26.93 18.33 13.33
C THR A 4 -27.73 17.43 14.27
N THR A 5 -28.39 18.00 15.28
CA THR A 5 -29.29 17.28 16.19
C THR A 5 -30.48 16.68 15.44
N LEU A 6 -31.11 17.46 14.55
CA LEU A 6 -32.25 17.02 13.75
C LEU A 6 -31.84 15.93 12.76
N ILE A 7 -30.69 16.10 12.09
CA ILE A 7 -30.12 15.09 11.19
C ILE A 7 -29.88 13.77 11.94
N LYS A 8 -29.33 13.83 13.16
CA LYS A 8 -29.09 12.64 13.98
C LYS A 8 -30.38 11.93 14.41
N GLN A 9 -31.41 12.69 14.77
CA GLN A 9 -32.72 12.12 15.14
C GLN A 9 -33.34 11.37 13.97
N VAL A 10 -33.42 12.01 12.79
CA VAL A 10 -34.00 11.39 11.59
C VAL A 10 -33.15 10.20 11.13
N ALA A 11 -31.81 10.28 11.22
CA ALA A 11 -30.91 9.17 10.90
C ALA A 11 -31.22 7.93 11.74
N ASN A 12 -31.35 8.10 13.06
CA ASN A 12 -31.67 7.01 13.96
C ASN A 12 -33.08 6.44 13.73
N GLU A 13 -34.06 7.29 13.43
CA GLU A 13 -35.45 6.88 13.21
C GLU A 13 -35.60 5.97 11.99
N PHE A 14 -34.95 6.32 10.87
CA PHE A 14 -35.08 5.61 9.59
C PHE A 14 -33.94 4.62 9.32
N GLY A 15 -33.00 4.43 10.26
CA GLY A 15 -31.85 3.52 10.10
C GLY A 15 -30.83 3.99 9.07
N TRP A 16 -30.75 5.30 8.80
CA TRP A 16 -29.76 5.89 7.90
C TRP A 16 -28.53 6.37 8.68
N THR A 17 -27.39 6.51 8.01
CA THR A 17 -26.26 7.22 8.62
C THR A 17 -26.48 8.74 8.51
N GLN A 18 -25.96 9.51 9.47
CA GLN A 18 -25.98 10.98 9.39
C GLN A 18 -25.33 11.51 8.10
N ALA A 19 -24.32 10.80 7.58
CA ALA A 19 -23.65 11.13 6.33
C ALA A 19 -24.55 10.92 5.11
N ASP A 20 -25.42 9.90 5.13
CA ASP A 20 -26.37 9.67 4.03
C ASP A 20 -27.49 10.72 4.02
N ILE A 21 -27.95 11.17 5.19
CA ILE A 21 -28.90 12.28 5.29
C ILE A 21 -28.28 13.59 4.80
N LYS A 22 -27.05 13.92 5.24
CA LYS A 22 -26.36 15.13 4.75
C LYS A 22 -26.22 15.13 3.23
N ARG A 23 -25.85 14.00 2.64
CA ARG A 23 -25.77 13.83 1.19
C ARG A 23 -27.12 14.00 0.49
N ALA A 24 -28.19 13.47 1.08
CA ALA A 24 -29.54 13.65 0.54
C ALA A 24 -29.96 15.13 0.53
N ILE A 25 -29.60 15.89 1.58
CA ILE A 25 -29.83 17.34 1.68
C ILE A 25 -28.95 18.10 0.67
N GLU A 26 -27.65 17.78 0.58
CA GLU A 26 -26.74 18.42 -0.38
C GLU A 26 -27.19 18.20 -1.83
N ALA A 27 -27.73 17.02 -2.14
CA ALA A 27 -28.23 16.69 -3.46
C ALA A 27 -29.52 17.43 -3.85
N SER A 28 -30.31 17.92 -2.90
CA SER A 28 -31.54 18.66 -3.21
C SER A 28 -31.27 20.09 -3.67
N GLN A 29 -30.12 20.67 -3.33
CA GLN A 29 -29.77 22.09 -3.53
C GLN A 29 -30.74 23.08 -2.85
N ASP A 30 -31.66 22.58 -2.03
CA ASP A 30 -32.66 23.37 -1.30
C ASP A 30 -32.15 23.73 0.09
N GLU A 31 -32.60 24.87 0.63
CA GLU A 31 -32.36 25.16 2.05
C GLU A 31 -33.30 24.31 2.92
N VAL A 32 -32.80 23.15 3.34
CA VAL A 32 -33.50 22.25 4.26
C VAL A 32 -33.34 22.73 5.69
N THR A 33 -34.43 22.89 6.43
CA THR A 33 -34.46 23.31 7.85
C THR A 33 -35.40 22.49 8.71
N THR A 34 -36.44 21.89 8.13
CA THR A 34 -37.47 21.14 8.87
C THR A 34 -37.31 19.62 8.73
N ARG A 35 -37.95 18.87 9.62
CA ARG A 35 -37.93 17.39 9.60
C ARG A 35 -38.51 16.83 8.30
N ASP A 36 -39.63 17.36 7.84
CA ASP A 36 -40.35 16.83 6.69
C ASP A 36 -39.57 17.09 5.39
N GLU A 37 -38.87 18.22 5.28
CA GLU A 37 -37.96 18.50 4.17
C GLU A 37 -36.78 17.51 4.13
N ILE A 38 -36.22 17.15 5.29
CA ILE A 38 -35.17 16.12 5.37
C ILE A 38 -35.70 14.78 4.86
N ILE A 39 -36.90 14.39 5.30
CA ILE A 39 -37.53 13.13 4.86
C ILE A 39 -37.80 13.15 3.36
N ALA A 40 -38.29 14.26 2.81
CA ALA A 40 -38.49 14.41 1.37
C ALA A 40 -37.17 14.27 0.58
N CYS A 41 -36.08 14.85 1.07
CA CYS A 41 -34.74 14.69 0.49
C CYS A 41 -34.27 13.24 0.55
N MET A 42 -34.48 12.56 1.68
CA MET A 42 -34.15 11.14 1.84
C MET A 42 -34.92 10.26 0.85
N ILE A 43 -36.23 10.49 0.68
CA ILE A 43 -37.07 9.73 -0.26
C ILE A 43 -36.57 9.92 -1.70
N ARG A 44 -36.29 11.17 -2.11
CA ARG A 44 -35.72 11.47 -3.44
C ARG A 44 -34.36 10.78 -3.64
N TYR A 45 -33.51 10.77 -2.61
CA TYR A 45 -32.19 10.16 -2.66
C TYR A 45 -32.23 8.63 -2.69
N ALA A 46 -33.18 8.02 -1.97
CA ALA A 46 -33.31 6.57 -1.78
C ALA A 46 -33.57 5.78 -3.08
N GLY A 47 -33.97 6.44 -4.17
CA GLY A 47 -34.20 5.81 -5.47
C GLY A 47 -32.91 5.68 -6.31
N PRO A 48 -32.85 6.30 -7.51
CA PRO A 48 -31.77 6.06 -8.47
C PRO A 48 -30.39 6.53 -7.98
N ALA A 49 -30.32 7.62 -7.20
CA ALA A 49 -29.07 8.20 -6.72
C ALA A 49 -28.34 7.28 -5.73
N LEU A 50 -29.06 6.69 -4.77
CA LEU A 50 -28.49 5.72 -3.83
C LEU A 50 -27.98 4.46 -4.55
N LEU A 51 -28.74 3.97 -5.53
CA LEU A 51 -28.36 2.79 -6.32
C LEU A 51 -27.08 3.04 -7.13
N GLN A 52 -26.98 4.19 -7.80
CA GLN A 52 -25.79 4.58 -8.55
C GLN A 52 -24.56 4.66 -7.62
N ARG A 53 -24.68 5.35 -6.49
CA ARG A 53 -23.60 5.46 -5.51
C ARG A 53 -23.14 4.10 -4.98
N ASN A 54 -24.07 3.20 -4.66
CA ASN A 54 -23.71 1.87 -4.18
C ASN A 54 -22.93 1.07 -5.22
N ARG A 55 -23.26 1.24 -6.51
CA ARG A 55 -22.47 0.65 -7.62
C ARG A 55 -21.06 1.25 -7.68
N GLU A 56 -20.95 2.57 -7.61
CA GLU A 56 -19.67 3.29 -7.64
C GLU A 56 -18.78 2.91 -6.44
N LEU A 57 -19.33 2.88 -5.23
CA LEU A 57 -18.62 2.42 -4.02
C LEU A 57 -18.20 0.96 -4.13
N GLY A 58 -19.06 0.11 -4.70
CA GLY A 58 -18.74 -1.30 -4.96
C GLY A 58 -17.61 -1.46 -5.98
N ALA A 59 -17.53 -0.59 -6.98
CA ALA A 59 -16.43 -0.55 -7.94
C ALA A 59 -15.14 -0.05 -7.28
N GLN A 60 -15.19 1.04 -6.51
CA GLN A 60 -14.04 1.58 -5.78
C GLN A 60 -13.47 0.58 -4.77
N LYS A 61 -14.32 -0.15 -4.03
CA LYS A 61 -13.87 -1.20 -3.10
C LYS A 61 -13.11 -2.31 -3.84
N ARG A 62 -13.59 -2.74 -5.01
CA ARG A 62 -12.90 -3.75 -5.83
C ARG A 62 -11.52 -3.28 -6.27
N VAL A 63 -11.43 -2.05 -6.80
CA VAL A 63 -10.15 -1.44 -7.18
C VAL A 63 -9.21 -1.32 -5.98
N SER A 64 -9.71 -0.88 -4.83
CA SER A 64 -8.91 -0.76 -3.61
C SER A 64 -8.34 -2.10 -3.14
N ASN A 65 -9.13 -3.17 -3.21
CA ASN A 65 -8.65 -4.51 -2.86
C ASN A 65 -7.57 -5.00 -3.83
N GLN A 66 -7.79 -4.84 -5.14
CA GLN A 66 -6.79 -5.18 -6.16
C GLN A 66 -5.47 -4.42 -5.97
N GLN A 67 -5.54 -3.12 -5.65
CA GLN A 67 -4.35 -2.32 -5.36
C GLN A 67 -3.61 -2.81 -4.12
N LYS A 68 -4.32 -3.19 -3.05
CA LYS A 68 -3.69 -3.74 -1.83
C LYS A 68 -2.99 -5.06 -2.12
N GLU A 69 -3.61 -5.96 -2.87
CA GLU A 69 -3.02 -7.24 -3.27
C GLU A 69 -1.78 -7.03 -4.15
N MET A 70 -1.85 -6.10 -5.10
CA MET A 70 -0.69 -5.73 -5.94
C MET A 70 0.46 -5.16 -5.12
N ILE A 71 0.19 -4.26 -4.17
CA ILE A 71 1.20 -3.69 -3.27
C ILE A 71 1.84 -4.80 -2.43
N ALA A 72 1.05 -5.71 -1.86
CA ALA A 72 1.58 -6.83 -1.08
C ALA A 72 2.51 -7.70 -1.92
N SER A 73 2.10 -8.05 -3.15
CA SER A 73 2.93 -8.82 -4.09
C SER A 73 4.25 -8.11 -4.44
N LEU A 74 4.23 -6.79 -4.67
CA LEU A 74 5.43 -6.01 -4.93
C LEU A 74 6.37 -5.97 -3.72
N VAL A 75 5.83 -5.85 -2.50
CA VAL A 75 6.62 -5.88 -1.26
C VAL A 75 7.29 -7.25 -1.08
N ASP A 76 6.58 -8.35 -1.34
CA ASP A 76 7.12 -9.70 -1.26
C ASP A 76 8.24 -9.92 -2.28
N GLN A 77 8.05 -9.46 -3.52
CA GLN A 77 9.08 -9.52 -4.56
C GLN A 77 10.33 -8.74 -4.17
N LEU A 78 10.16 -7.51 -3.67
CA LEU A 78 11.28 -6.66 -3.24
C LEU A 78 12.04 -7.31 -2.09
N THR A 79 11.33 -7.86 -1.11
CA THR A 79 11.90 -8.54 0.06
C THR A 79 12.68 -9.80 -0.35
N SER A 80 12.14 -10.56 -1.31
CA SER A 80 12.79 -11.74 -1.87
C SER A 80 14.10 -11.37 -2.59
N VAL A 81 14.08 -10.35 -3.44
CA VAL A 81 15.29 -9.87 -4.14
C VAL A 81 16.32 -9.36 -3.15
N GLN A 82 15.92 -8.56 -2.15
CA GLN A 82 16.82 -8.07 -1.11
C GLN A 82 17.47 -9.24 -0.36
N SER A 83 16.67 -10.26 0.00
CA SER A 83 17.16 -11.45 0.69
C SER A 83 18.13 -12.25 -0.17
N PHE A 84 17.85 -12.42 -1.47
CA PHE A 84 18.76 -13.08 -2.41
C PHE A 84 20.12 -12.39 -2.46
N TYR A 85 20.16 -11.07 -2.58
CA TYR A 85 21.43 -10.32 -2.58
C TYR A 85 22.17 -10.45 -1.25
N ALA A 86 21.47 -10.24 -0.13
CA ALA A 86 22.08 -10.24 1.20
C ALA A 86 22.61 -11.61 1.63
N THR A 87 21.91 -12.69 1.27
CA THR A 87 22.21 -14.04 1.75
C THR A 87 23.03 -14.88 0.77
N GLN A 88 22.92 -14.63 -0.53
CA GLN A 88 23.62 -15.43 -1.54
C GLN A 88 24.70 -14.62 -2.24
N VAL A 89 24.33 -13.52 -2.91
CA VAL A 89 25.26 -12.81 -3.81
C VAL A 89 26.42 -12.18 -3.05
N VAL A 90 26.14 -11.37 -2.04
CA VAL A 90 27.18 -10.64 -1.29
C VAL A 90 28.14 -11.60 -0.57
N PRO A 91 27.68 -12.62 0.17
CA PRO A 91 28.59 -13.56 0.83
C PRO A 91 29.44 -14.36 -0.16
N THR A 92 28.86 -14.80 -1.28
CA THR A 92 29.58 -15.58 -2.29
C THR A 92 30.68 -14.75 -2.96
N LEU A 93 30.37 -13.50 -3.31
CA LEU A 93 31.37 -12.56 -3.86
C LEU A 93 32.49 -12.31 -2.85
N LYS A 94 32.16 -12.07 -1.58
CA LYS A 94 33.16 -11.87 -0.53
C LYS A 94 34.07 -13.07 -0.39
N ALA A 95 33.51 -14.28 -0.28
CA ALA A 95 34.28 -15.51 -0.19
C ALA A 95 35.21 -15.72 -1.41
N THR A 96 34.73 -15.35 -2.59
CA THR A 96 35.52 -15.43 -3.83
C THR A 96 36.69 -14.43 -3.79
N ILE A 97 36.44 -13.19 -3.39
CA ILE A 97 37.48 -12.15 -3.24
C ILE A 97 38.53 -12.60 -2.21
N ASP A 98 38.11 -13.11 -1.06
CA ASP A 98 39.01 -13.56 0.01
C ASP A 98 39.88 -14.75 -0.47
N ALA A 99 39.31 -15.69 -1.23
CA ALA A 99 40.05 -16.79 -1.83
C ALA A 99 41.07 -16.31 -2.87
N GLN A 100 40.70 -15.36 -3.74
CA GLN A 100 41.60 -14.78 -4.73
C GLN A 100 42.72 -13.97 -4.07
N ALA A 101 42.43 -13.20 -3.02
CA ALA A 101 43.43 -12.46 -2.26
C ALA A 101 44.45 -13.41 -1.61
N THR A 102 43.98 -14.53 -1.05
CA THR A 102 44.83 -15.58 -0.48
C THR A 102 45.74 -16.19 -1.54
N TYR A 103 45.17 -16.57 -2.68
CA TYR A 103 45.93 -17.14 -3.80
C TYR A 103 47.02 -16.19 -4.32
N ILE A 104 46.70 -14.90 -4.49
CA ILE A 104 47.67 -13.88 -4.91
C ILE A 104 48.79 -13.74 -3.87
N ALA A 105 48.46 -13.72 -2.57
CA ALA A 105 49.46 -13.63 -1.52
C ALA A 105 50.43 -14.82 -1.55
N ASP A 106 49.92 -16.02 -1.80
CA ASP A 106 50.75 -17.22 -1.92
C ASP A 106 51.63 -17.20 -3.18
N LEU A 107 51.12 -16.73 -4.31
CA LEU A 107 51.92 -16.52 -5.53
C LEU A 107 53.05 -15.50 -5.27
N LEU A 108 52.76 -14.39 -4.60
CA LEU A 108 53.78 -13.37 -4.27
C LEU A 108 54.88 -13.94 -3.37
N LYS A 109 54.53 -14.77 -2.37
CA LYS A 109 55.51 -15.47 -1.52
C LYS A 109 56.40 -16.43 -2.31
N GLN A 110 55.83 -17.18 -3.26
CA GLN A 110 56.61 -18.11 -4.11
C GLN A 110 57.61 -17.36 -5.00
N VAL A 111 57.21 -16.21 -5.56
CA VAL A 111 58.09 -15.38 -6.41
C VAL A 111 59.20 -14.74 -5.57
N SER A 112 58.89 -14.25 -4.38
CA SER A 112 59.89 -13.64 -3.49
C SER A 112 60.86 -14.67 -2.87
N GLY A 113 60.39 -15.89 -2.57
CA GLY A 113 61.25 -16.98 -2.10
C GLY A 113 62.17 -17.56 -3.18
N LYS A 114 61.75 -17.60 -4.45
CA LYS A 114 62.60 -18.05 -5.56
C LYS A 114 63.78 -17.11 -5.84
N ASN A 115 63.66 -15.83 -5.55
CA ASN A 115 64.74 -14.85 -5.74
C ASN A 115 65.79 -14.83 -4.61
N GLN A 116 65.64 -15.65 -3.56
CA GLN A 116 66.62 -15.76 -2.46
C GLN A 116 67.45 -17.07 -2.50
N GLY A 117 67.21 -17.96 -3.47
CA GLY A 117 67.84 -19.29 -3.55
C GLY A 117 68.97 -19.45 -4.57
N GLY A 118 69.69 -18.38 -4.92
CA GLY A 118 70.71 -18.39 -5.98
C GLY A 118 71.99 -17.66 -5.60
N SER A 119 72.62 -18.00 -4.47
CA SER A 119 74.02 -17.68 -4.24
C SER A 119 74.71 -18.79 -3.44
N ASN A 120 75.73 -19.32 -4.08
CA ASN A 120 76.86 -20.10 -3.59
C ASN A 120 76.67 -21.61 -3.36
N GLY A 121 77.13 -22.34 -4.38
CA GLY A 121 77.66 -23.70 -4.35
C GLY A 121 78.47 -23.91 -5.61
#